data_AF-A0A9I9CJT0-F1
#
_entry.id   AF-A0A9I9CJT0-F1
#
_cell.length_a   1.000
_cell.length_b   1.000
_cell.length_c   1.000
_cell.angle_alpha   90.00
_cell.angle_beta   90.00
_cell.angle_gamma   90.00
#
_symmetry.space_group_name_H-M   'P 1'
#
loop_
_entity.id
_entity.type
_entity.pdbx_description
1 polymer ?
#
loop_
_entity_poly.entity_id
_entity_poly.type
_entity_poly.pdbx_seq_one_letter_code
_entity_poly.pdbx_strand_id
1 'polypeptide(L)'
;MPVHLTPNAISAIVAGDVNSKPLVQVLDIKLIGNAQERYSLLISDAVSAEQAMLATQLNDIVKTGRVKKGSVIQLIDYVCSPIKNRKFVLSLVLH
;
A
#
# COMPACT_ATOMS: atom_id res chain seq x y z
N MET A 1 -15.63 -0.62 16.61
CA MET A 1 -14.28 -0.80 17.19
C MET A 1 -13.35 0.16 16.46
N PRO A 2 -12.55 0.99 17.16
CA PRO A 2 -11.60 1.88 16.48
C PRO A 2 -10.52 1.01 15.83
N VAL A 3 -10.36 1.15 14.52
CA VAL A 3 -9.27 0.49 13.81
C VAL A 3 -7.98 1.22 14.18
N HIS A 4 -7.06 0.55 14.86
CA HIS A 4 -5.78 1.15 15.23
C HIS A 4 -4.82 1.02 14.05
N LEU A 5 -4.69 2.11 13.29
CA LEU A 5 -3.65 2.27 12.30
C LEU A 5 -2.30 2.36 13.02
N THR A 6 -1.23 1.89 12.39
CA THR A 6 0.12 1.94 12.97
C THR A 6 0.73 3.32 12.68
N PRO A 7 0.74 4.26 13.65
CA PRO A 7 1.24 5.59 13.39
C PRO A 7 2.72 5.55 13.04
N ASN A 8 3.14 6.42 12.12
CA ASN A 8 4.52 6.57 11.65
C ASN A 8 5.06 5.36 10.86
N ALA A 9 4.20 4.43 10.47
CA ALA A 9 4.58 3.26 9.69
C ALA A 9 5.19 3.64 8.35
N ILE A 10 4.56 4.56 7.61
CA ILE A 10 5.06 5.00 6.31
C ILE A 10 6.46 5.59 6.45
N SER A 11 6.70 6.44 7.46
CA SER A 11 8.04 7.02 7.68
C SER A 11 9.09 5.97 8.05
N ALA A 12 8.72 4.93 8.81
CA ALA A 12 9.61 3.81 9.12
C ALA A 12 9.96 3.03 7.85
N ILE A 13 8.98 2.74 7.00
CA ILE A 13 9.19 2.08 5.70
C ILE A 13 10.08 2.92 4.79
N VAL A 14 9.84 4.24 4.73
CA VAL A 14 10.68 5.20 3.98
C VAL A 14 12.11 5.22 4.51
N ALA A 15 12.28 5.07 5.84
CA ALA A 15 13.59 4.98 6.48
C ALA A 15 14.31 3.64 6.24
N GLY A 16 13.63 2.65 5.64
CA GLY A 16 14.18 1.33 5.34
C GLY A 16 13.75 0.22 6.32
N ASP A 17 12.83 0.51 7.24
CA ASP A 17 12.24 -0.48 8.14
C ASP A 17 11.14 -1.29 7.42
N VAL A 18 11.55 -2.41 6.84
CA VAL A 18 10.69 -3.35 6.11
C VAL A 18 10.19 -4.52 6.96
N ASN A 19 10.50 -4.54 8.26
CA ASN A 19 10.14 -5.66 9.14
C ASN A 19 8.80 -5.47 9.86
N SER A 20 8.30 -4.23 9.89
CA SER A 20 7.04 -3.89 10.53
C SER A 20 5.86 -4.40 9.70
N LYS A 21 4.78 -4.89 10.34
CA LYS A 21 3.53 -5.26 9.64
C LYS A 21 2.41 -4.23 9.87
N PRO A 22 2.57 -2.98 9.42
CA PRO A 22 1.68 -1.91 9.82
C PRO A 22 0.30 -2.03 9.20
N LEU A 23 -0.69 -1.60 9.99
CA LEU A 23 -2.05 -1.40 9.52
C LEU A 23 -2.16 0.00 8.93
N VAL A 24 -2.50 0.07 7.64
CA VAL A 24 -2.67 1.32 6.89
C VAL A 24 -4.04 1.33 6.21
N GLN A 25 -4.59 2.52 5.98
CA GLN A 25 -5.86 2.69 5.29
C GLN A 25 -5.63 3.07 3.84
N VAL A 26 -6.38 2.44 2.93
CA VAL A 26 -6.44 2.83 1.52
C VAL A 26 -7.37 4.04 1.38
N LEU A 27 -6.80 5.18 1.02
CA LEU A 27 -7.54 6.41 0.77
C LEU A 27 -8.05 6.50 -0.67
N ASP A 28 -7.29 5.99 -1.63
CA ASP A 28 -7.64 6.07 -3.05
C ASP A 28 -6.95 4.97 -3.87
N ILE A 29 -7.51 4.61 -5.02
CA ILE A 29 -6.95 3.61 -5.93
C ILE A 29 -7.03 4.17 -7.34
N LYS A 30 -5.88 4.28 -8.01
CA LYS A 30 -5.76 4.82 -9.38
C LYS A 30 -5.04 3.83 -10.27
N LEU A 31 -5.61 3.56 -11.45
CA LEU A 31 -4.92 2.78 -12.47
C LEU A 31 -3.92 3.70 -13.20
N ILE A 32 -2.63 3.38 -13.14
CA ILE A 32 -1.53 4.15 -13.76
C ILE A 32 -1.15 3.59 -15.14
N GLY A 33 -1.50 2.34 -15.45
CA GLY A 33 -1.18 1.77 -16.76
C GLY A 33 -2.11 0.64 -17.18
N ASN A 34 -2.72 0.77 -18.36
CA ASN A 34 -3.64 -0.22 -18.91
C ASN A 34 -2.92 -1.46 -19.47
N ALA A 35 -1.68 -1.31 -19.96
CA ALA A 35 -0.96 -2.42 -20.63
C ALA A 35 -0.36 -3.46 -19.66
N GLN A 36 -0.04 -3.06 -18.43
CA GLN A 36 0.45 -3.96 -17.37
C GLN A 36 -0.43 -3.92 -16.11
N GLU A 37 -1.61 -3.31 -16.22
CA GLU A 37 -2.61 -3.19 -15.16
C GLU A 37 -2.03 -2.68 -13.84
N ARG A 38 -1.20 -1.64 -13.89
CA ARG A 38 -0.50 -1.15 -12.70
C ARG A 38 -1.41 -0.23 -11.90
N TYR A 39 -1.80 -0.65 -10.71
CA TYR A 39 -2.56 0.18 -9.78
C TYR A 39 -1.62 0.92 -8.82
N SER A 40 -1.89 2.20 -8.59
CA SER A 40 -1.35 3.02 -7.52
C SER A 40 -2.42 3.19 -6.45
N LEU A 41 -2.08 2.83 -5.23
CA LEU A 41 -2.88 2.98 -4.04
C LEU A 41 -2.36 4.21 -3.28
N LEU A 42 -3.26 5.08 -2.84
CA LEU A 42 -2.91 6.08 -1.83
C LEU A 42 -3.17 5.43 -0.47
N ILE A 43 -2.12 5.18 0.30
CA ILE A 43 -2.22 4.60 1.63
C ILE A 43 -1.89 5.63 2.70
N SER A 44 -2.51 5.51 3.87
CA SER A 44 -2.26 6.39 5.01
C SER A 44 -2.17 5.63 6.32
N ASP A 45 -1.20 6.02 7.16
CA ASP A 45 -0.93 5.44 8.48
C ASP A 45 -1.55 6.25 9.64
N ALA A 46 -2.55 7.09 9.35
CA ALA A 46 -3.13 8.12 10.23
C ALA A 46 -2.25 9.36 10.47
N VAL A 47 -0.94 9.30 10.21
CA VAL A 47 -0.05 10.45 10.31
C VAL A 47 0.30 11.01 8.93
N SER A 48 0.74 10.14 8.01
CA SER A 48 1.11 10.51 6.65
C SER A 48 0.29 9.75 5.62
N ALA A 49 0.31 10.23 4.38
CA ALA A 49 -0.27 9.54 3.24
C ALA A 49 0.74 9.50 2.10
N GLU A 50 1.01 8.32 1.59
CA GLU A 50 1.98 8.10 0.51
C GLU A 50 1.38 7.25 -0.61
N GLN A 51 1.92 7.43 -1.81
CA GLN A 51 1.53 6.64 -2.97
C GLN A 51 2.33 5.34 -3.02
N ALA A 52 1.59 4.27 -3.19
CA ALA A 52 2.01 2.89 -3.15
C ALA A 52 1.72 2.23 -4.49
N MET A 53 2.70 1.61 -5.12
CA MET A 53 2.47 0.84 -6.32
C MET A 53 2.09 -0.58 -5.94
N LEU A 54 0.91 -1.02 -6.38
CA LEU A 54 0.48 -2.40 -6.20
C LEU A 54 1.27 -3.30 -7.15
N ALA A 55 1.76 -4.43 -6.62
CA ALA A 55 2.35 -5.47 -7.45
C ALA A 55 1.32 -6.00 -8.46
N THR A 56 1.74 -6.23 -9.72
CA THR A 56 0.83 -6.69 -10.77
C THR A 56 0.19 -8.05 -10.46
N GLN A 57 0.82 -8.83 -9.59
CA GLN A 57 0.30 -10.10 -9.08
C GLN A 57 -0.97 -9.92 -8.23
N LEU A 58 -1.17 -8.73 -7.66
CA LEU A 58 -2.29 -8.39 -6.77
C LEU A 58 -3.34 -7.55 -7.49
N ASN A 59 -3.25 -7.37 -8.81
CA ASN A 59 -4.27 -6.66 -9.57
C ASN A 59 -5.65 -7.31 -9.44
N ASP A 60 -5.68 -8.63 -9.29
CA ASP A 60 -6.91 -9.41 -9.14
C ASP A 60 -7.68 -9.03 -7.86
N ILE A 61 -7.01 -8.75 -6.73
CA ILE A 61 -7.68 -8.38 -5.47
C ILE A 61 -8.35 -7.00 -5.53
N VAL A 62 -7.86 -6.10 -6.39
CA VAL A 62 -8.51 -4.81 -6.66
C VAL A 62 -9.68 -5.00 -7.62
N LYS A 63 -9.50 -5.82 -8.67
CA LYS A 63 -10.57 -6.13 -9.64
C LYS A 63 -11.74 -6.88 -9.03
N THR A 64 -11.46 -7.83 -8.13
CA THR A 64 -12.47 -8.59 -7.39
C THR A 64 -13.14 -7.76 -6.28
N GLY A 65 -12.67 -6.53 -6.04
CA GLY A 65 -13.26 -5.63 -5.03
C GLY A 65 -12.91 -5.98 -3.59
N ARG A 66 -11.95 -6.89 -3.35
CA ARG A 66 -11.43 -7.18 -2.00
C ARG A 66 -10.75 -5.95 -1.40
N VAL A 67 -10.00 -5.21 -2.22
CA VAL A 67 -9.41 -3.91 -1.83
C VAL A 67 -10.18 -2.79 -2.52
N LYS A 68 -10.79 -1.92 -1.71
CA LYS A 68 -11.49 -0.72 -2.17
C LYS A 68 -11.07 0.50 -1.36
N LYS A 69 -11.38 1.68 -1.89
CA LYS A 69 -11.25 2.94 -1.15
C LYS A 69 -11.94 2.85 0.22
N GLY A 70 -11.23 3.27 1.26
CA GLY A 70 -11.64 3.18 2.66
C GLY A 70 -11.35 1.84 3.33
N SER A 71 -10.78 0.86 2.62
CA SER A 71 -10.38 -0.41 3.23
C SER A 71 -9.13 -0.23 4.08
N VAL A 72 -9.09 -0.92 5.22
CA VAL A 72 -7.87 -1.02 6.03
C VAL A 72 -7.15 -2.30 5.64
N ILE A 73 -5.86 -2.17 5.33
CA ILE A 73 -5.01 -3.24 4.86
C ILE A 73 -3.80 -3.35 5.78
N GLN A 74 -3.32 -4.57 6.01
CA GLN A 74 -2.10 -4.80 6.76
C GLN A 74 -0.96 -5.11 5.81
N LEU A 75 0.09 -4.32 5.84
CA LEU A 75 1.27 -4.56 5.02
C LEU A 75 2.02 -5.75 5.62
N ILE A 76 2.11 -6.87 4.89
CA ILE A 76 2.84 -8.07 5.33
C ILE A 76 4.16 -8.19 4.58
N ASP A 77 4.11 -8.00 3.27
CA ASP A 77 5.26 -8.02 2.38
C ASP A 77 5.29 -6.71 1.61
N TYR A 78 6.40 -5.99 1.66
CA TYR A 78 6.57 -4.79 0.88
C TYR A 78 8.04 -4.55 0.60
N VAL A 79 8.31 -4.03 -0.58
CA VAL A 79 9.66 -3.77 -1.05
C VAL A 79 9.79 -2.28 -1.29
N CYS A 80 10.61 -1.64 -0.45
CA CYS A 80 11.03 -0.26 -0.68
C CYS A 80 12.18 -0.25 -1.69
N SER A 81 11.84 -0.13 -2.97
CA SER A 81 12.84 0.09 -4.02
C SER A 81 12.98 1.58 -4.29
N PRO A 82 14.15 2.20 -4.05
CA PRO A 82 14.40 3.59 -4.40
C PRO A 82 14.63 3.73 -5.91
N ILE A 83 13.65 3.38 -6.74
CA ILE A 83 13.74 3.62 -8.18
C ILE A 83 13.43 5.10 -8.39
N LYS A 84 14.48 5.91 -8.61
CA LYS A 84 14.45 7.33 -9.01
C LYS A 84 13.11 8.02 -8.70
N ASN A 85 13.02 8.64 -7.51
CA ASN A 85 11.86 9.40 -7.00
C ASN A 85 10.84 8.64 -6.12
N ARG A 86 11.32 7.82 -5.16
CA ARG A 86 10.53 7.24 -4.04
C ARG A 86 9.24 6.52 -4.49
N LYS A 87 9.36 5.38 -5.17
CA LYS A 87 8.21 4.54 -5.51
C LYS A 87 8.24 3.26 -4.68
N PHE A 88 7.32 3.14 -3.73
CA PHE A 88 7.15 1.93 -2.93
C PHE A 88 6.41 0.87 -3.73
N VAL A 89 6.92 -0.37 -3.75
CA VAL A 89 6.19 -1.51 -4.32
C VAL A 89 5.63 -2.30 -3.14
N LEU A 90 4.31 -2.30 -2.99
CA LEU A 90 3.64 -2.98 -1.91
C LEU A 90 3.04 -4.30 -2.39
N SER A 91 3.40 -5.36 -1.68
CA SER A 91 2.97 -6.74 -1.90
C SER A 91 2.01 -7.14 -0.77
N LEU A 92 0.81 -6.56 -0.80
CA LEU A 92 -0.21 -6.84 0.20
C LEU A 92 -0.70 -8.30 0.12
N VAL A 93 -0.55 -9.06 1.21
CA VAL A 93 -1.30 -10.30 1.42
C VAL A 93 -2.47 -9.99 2.34
N LEU A 94 -3.69 -10.08 1.81
CA LEU A 94 -4.92 -10.10 2.61
C LEU A 94 -5.20 -11.55 3.02
N HIS A 95 -5.30 -11.82 4.32
CA HIS A 95 -5.89 -13.06 4.84
C HIS A 95 -7.41 -12.84 4.99
#